data_AF-V4QE56-F1
#
_entry.id   AF-V4QE56-F1
#
_cell.length_a   1.000
_cell.length_b   1.000
_cell.length_c   1.000
_cell.angle_alpha   90.00
_cell.angle_beta   90.00
_cell.angle_gamma   90.00
#
_symmetry.space_group_name_H-M   'P 1'
#
loop_
_entity.id
_entity.type
_entity.pdbx_description
1 polymer ?
#
loop_
_entity_poly.entity_id
_entity_poly.type
_entity_poly.pdbx_seq_one_letter_code
_entity_poly.pdbx_strand_id
1 'polypeptide(L)'
;MRKSDWKAQVGQFSDREIARRFGVGATTVRRYRKANGIAEFSFKLELTQSLIERLAVQTDYSLSKDLGIPAKSIKEARTEFGIPEPKPLRPKFQPLEEIWNEQTIALLGTMPDYELADRLKVSNYPIKSKRKELGIKAFEKPYPKITAKIAAEFGLTSDRILAERLGVSPSYIRRARLRWLAKDE
;
A
#
# COMPACT_ATOMS: atom_id res chain seq x y z
N MET A 1 17.04 -30.22 -22.56
CA MET A 1 16.95 -28.87 -21.95
C MET A 1 17.00 -29.01 -20.44
N ARG A 2 18.13 -28.70 -19.79
CA ARG A 2 18.29 -28.82 -18.33
C ARG A 2 17.51 -27.70 -17.64
N LYS A 3 16.50 -28.05 -16.83
CA LYS A 3 15.90 -27.13 -15.86
C LYS A 3 17.01 -26.64 -14.92
N SER A 4 17.39 -25.37 -15.11
CA SER A 4 17.52 -24.39 -14.02
C SER A 4 18.16 -24.88 -12.71
N ASP A 5 19.49 -24.99 -12.70
CA ASP A 5 20.25 -25.21 -11.47
C ASP A 5 20.38 -23.90 -10.67
N TRP A 6 19.29 -23.50 -10.03
CA TRP A 6 19.24 -22.30 -9.19
C TRP A 6 20.15 -22.41 -7.96
N LYS A 7 20.56 -23.63 -7.57
CA LYS A 7 21.42 -23.89 -6.41
C LYS A 7 22.81 -23.27 -6.60
N ALA A 8 23.34 -23.31 -7.82
CA ALA A 8 24.63 -22.70 -8.17
C ALA A 8 24.63 -21.17 -8.06
N GLN A 9 23.46 -20.53 -8.04
CA GLN A 9 23.30 -19.07 -7.97
C GLN A 9 22.98 -18.58 -6.55
N VAL A 10 22.82 -19.49 -5.59
CA VAL A 10 22.55 -19.16 -4.18
C VAL A 10 23.77 -18.46 -3.58
N GLY A 11 23.55 -17.28 -3.01
CA GLY A 11 24.61 -16.42 -2.49
C GLY A 11 25.15 -15.39 -3.49
N GLN A 12 24.90 -15.55 -4.80
CA GLN A 12 25.20 -14.54 -5.82
C GLN A 12 24.03 -13.56 -6.05
N PHE A 13 22.81 -13.98 -5.72
CA PHE A 13 21.61 -13.15 -5.78
C PHE A 13 20.80 -13.36 -4.50
N SER A 14 19.89 -12.42 -4.21
CA SER A 14 18.97 -12.57 -3.08
C SER A 14 18.07 -13.79 -3.24
N ASP A 15 17.70 -14.44 -2.13
CA ASP A 15 16.81 -15.60 -2.12
C ASP A 15 15.49 -15.32 -2.88
N ARG A 16 15.01 -14.08 -2.81
CA ARG A 16 13.80 -13.62 -3.50
C ARG A 16 13.97 -13.49 -5.01
N GLU A 17 15.15 -13.09 -5.47
CA GLU A 17 15.45 -12.95 -6.89
C GLU A 17 15.65 -14.31 -7.56
N ILE A 18 16.34 -15.23 -6.87
CA ILE A 18 16.45 -16.64 -7.29
C ILE A 18 15.05 -17.28 -7.38
N ALA A 19 14.20 -17.03 -6.38
CA ALA A 19 12.82 -17.50 -6.38
C ALA A 19 12.03 -17.01 -7.60
N ARG A 20 12.10 -15.72 -7.92
CA ARG A 20 11.43 -15.15 -9.10
C ARG A 20 11.98 -15.74 -10.40
N ARG A 21 13.30 -15.80 -10.55
CA ARG A 21 13.96 -16.19 -11.81
C ARG A 21 13.74 -17.67 -12.15
N PHE A 22 13.65 -18.52 -11.15
CA PHE A 22 13.58 -19.97 -11.33
C PHE A 22 12.24 -20.60 -10.95
N GLY A 23 11.27 -19.79 -10.52
CA GLY A 23 9.93 -20.27 -10.13
C GLY A 23 9.95 -21.16 -8.88
N VAL A 24 10.91 -20.96 -7.99
CA VAL A 24 11.05 -21.73 -6.74
C VAL A 24 10.60 -20.89 -5.54
N GLY A 25 10.10 -21.53 -4.49
CA GLY A 25 9.71 -20.81 -3.28
C GLY A 25 10.92 -20.14 -2.60
N ALA A 26 10.83 -18.85 -2.25
CA ALA A 26 11.92 -18.14 -1.55
C ALA A 26 12.33 -18.81 -0.24
N THR A 27 11.38 -19.44 0.47
CA THR A 27 11.66 -20.25 1.67
C THR A 27 12.52 -21.47 1.35
N THR A 28 12.31 -22.11 0.20
CA THR A 28 13.10 -23.26 -0.27
C THR A 28 14.55 -22.83 -0.54
N VAL A 29 14.73 -21.69 -1.22
CA VAL A 29 16.06 -21.10 -1.48
C VAL A 29 16.78 -20.79 -0.16
N ARG A 30 16.10 -20.12 0.77
CA ARG A 30 16.64 -19.76 2.08
C ARG A 30 17.04 -20.99 2.92
N ARG A 31 16.22 -22.04 2.92
CA ARG A 31 16.52 -23.30 3.64
C ARG A 31 17.75 -23.98 3.04
N TYR A 32 17.81 -24.06 1.71
CA TYR A 32 18.97 -24.61 1.01
C TYR A 32 20.23 -23.81 1.32
N ARG A 33 20.17 -22.48 1.23
CA ARG A 33 21.27 -21.57 1.59
C ARG A 33 21.81 -21.86 2.98
N LYS A 34 20.93 -21.91 3.99
CA LYS A 34 21.30 -22.17 5.39
C LYS A 34 21.88 -23.57 5.60
N ALA A 35 21.27 -24.60 5.02
CA ALA A 35 21.73 -25.99 5.17
C ALA A 35 23.13 -26.22 4.57
N ASN A 36 23.51 -25.43 3.57
CA ASN A 36 24.83 -25.49 2.93
C ASN A 36 25.80 -24.41 3.48
N GLY A 37 25.44 -23.71 4.56
CA GLY A 37 26.31 -22.70 5.18
C GLY A 37 26.59 -21.47 4.31
N ILE A 38 25.80 -21.23 3.26
CA ILE A 38 26.01 -20.11 2.33
C ILE A 38 25.54 -18.81 3.01
N ALA A 39 26.39 -17.79 2.99
CA ALA A 39 26.05 -16.47 3.53
C ALA A 39 24.86 -15.84 2.80
N GLU A 40 24.15 -14.93 3.47
CA GLU A 40 23.09 -14.18 2.81
C GLU A 40 23.70 -13.26 1.75
N PHE A 41 23.05 -13.15 0.60
CA PHE A 41 23.51 -12.25 -0.45
C PHE A 41 23.53 -10.82 0.08
N SER A 42 24.73 -10.23 0.11
CA SER A 42 24.94 -8.83 0.45
C SER A 42 25.36 -8.09 -0.81
N PHE A 43 24.49 -7.19 -1.28
CA PHE A 43 24.83 -6.29 -2.38
C PHE A 43 25.52 -5.06 -1.80
N LYS A 44 26.82 -4.93 -2.04
CA LYS A 44 27.55 -3.69 -1.77
C LYS A 44 27.40 -2.78 -2.98
N LEU A 45 26.78 -1.62 -2.76
CA LEU A 45 26.58 -0.64 -3.82
C LEU A 45 27.92 0.02 -4.16
N GLU A 46 28.35 -0.07 -5.41
CA GLU A 46 29.51 0.69 -5.87
C GLU A 46 29.11 2.15 -6.03
N LEU A 47 29.68 3.00 -5.18
CA LEU A 47 29.46 4.44 -5.19
C LEU A 47 30.31 5.12 -6.26
N THR A 48 29.76 5.22 -7.46
CA THR A 48 30.30 6.08 -8.50
C THR A 48 30.00 7.55 -8.20
N GLN A 49 30.80 8.47 -8.74
CA GLN A 49 30.57 9.91 -8.60
C GLN A 49 29.15 10.32 -9.02
N SER A 50 28.64 9.74 -10.11
CA SER A 50 27.26 9.96 -10.57
C SER A 50 26.21 9.52 -9.55
N LEU A 51 26.44 8.42 -8.83
CA LEU A 51 25.52 7.96 -7.79
C LEU A 51 25.54 8.92 -6.58
N ILE A 52 26.70 9.44 -6.20
CA ILE A 52 26.83 10.42 -5.11
C ILE A 52 26.02 11.69 -5.43
N GLU A 53 26.12 12.20 -6.66
CA GLU A 53 25.33 13.35 -7.12
C GLU A 53 23.83 13.07 -7.05
N ARG A 54 23.40 11.87 -7.47
CA ARG A 54 21.99 11.48 -7.38
C ARG A 54 21.51 11.30 -5.94
N LEU A 55 22.35 10.80 -5.03
CA LEU A 55 22.06 10.74 -3.60
C LEU A 55 21.77 12.15 -3.06
N ALA A 56 22.49 13.19 -3.47
CA ALA A 56 22.23 14.54 -2.97
C ALA A 56 20.81 15.08 -3.31
N VAL A 57 20.20 14.62 -4.42
CA VAL A 57 18.99 15.25 -5.00
C VAL A 57 17.74 14.36 -4.92
N GLN A 58 17.90 13.04 -5.00
CA GLN A 58 16.78 12.10 -5.06
C GLN A 58 16.52 11.44 -3.71
N THR A 59 15.27 11.08 -3.40
CA THR A 59 14.93 10.26 -2.22
C THR A 59 15.39 8.81 -2.40
N ASP A 60 15.53 8.06 -1.31
CA ASP A 60 15.86 6.64 -1.32
C ASP A 60 14.84 5.83 -2.10
N TYR A 61 13.56 6.22 -1.99
CA TYR A 61 12.48 5.58 -2.72
C TYR A 61 12.60 5.82 -4.23
N SER A 62 12.80 7.07 -4.67
CA SER A 62 12.96 7.38 -6.10
C SER A 62 14.20 6.70 -6.68
N LEU A 63 15.33 6.74 -5.98
CA LEU A 63 16.55 6.06 -6.41
C LEU A 63 16.37 4.54 -6.51
N SER A 64 15.67 3.95 -5.54
CA SER A 64 15.38 2.52 -5.55
C SER A 64 14.54 2.11 -6.76
N LYS A 65 13.58 2.96 -7.15
CA LYS A 65 12.75 2.75 -8.35
C LYS A 65 13.54 2.93 -9.63
N ASP A 66 14.32 3.99 -9.72
CA ASP A 66 15.06 4.34 -10.94
C ASP A 66 16.19 3.36 -11.25
N LEU A 67 16.90 2.90 -10.22
CA LEU A 67 18.09 2.05 -10.36
C LEU A 67 17.82 0.57 -10.10
N GLY A 68 16.64 0.21 -9.58
CA GLY A 68 16.33 -1.17 -9.17
C GLY A 68 17.12 -1.66 -7.96
N ILE A 69 17.84 -0.76 -7.28
CA ILE A 69 18.64 -1.05 -6.08
C ILE A 69 17.71 -1.05 -4.85
N PRO A 70 17.90 -1.94 -3.86
CA PRO A 70 17.14 -1.87 -2.61
C PRO A 70 17.33 -0.53 -1.89
N ALA A 71 16.22 0.12 -1.48
CA ALA A 71 16.25 1.36 -0.71
C ALA A 71 17.11 1.28 0.56
N LYS A 72 17.21 0.08 1.18
CA LYS A 72 18.10 -0.16 2.32
C LYS A 72 19.58 0.06 1.98
N SER A 73 20.04 -0.46 0.84
CA SER A 73 21.43 -0.30 0.38
C SER A 73 21.74 1.16 0.06
N ILE A 74 20.77 1.89 -0.49
CA ILE A 74 20.88 3.34 -0.75
C ILE A 74 21.00 4.11 0.56
N LYS A 75 20.19 3.77 1.57
CA LYS A 75 20.24 4.36 2.90
C LYS A 75 21.58 4.11 3.62
N GLU A 76 22.12 2.90 3.50
CA GLU A 76 23.44 2.55 4.03
C GLU A 76 24.53 3.38 3.34
N ALA A 77 24.49 3.49 2.01
CA ALA A 77 25.39 4.32 1.23
C ALA A 77 25.30 5.81 1.62
N ARG A 78 24.10 6.35 1.87
CA ARG A 78 23.94 7.71 2.42
C ARG A 78 24.63 7.90 3.77
N THR A 79 24.43 6.93 4.65
CA THR A 79 24.92 6.99 6.03
C THR A 79 26.44 6.95 6.05
N GLU A 80 27.06 6.11 5.21
CA GLU A 80 28.52 5.99 5.06
C GLU A 80 29.18 7.31 4.61
N PHE A 81 28.52 8.08 3.74
CA PHE A 81 29.04 9.34 3.20
C PHE A 81 28.49 10.60 3.89
N GLY A 82 27.66 10.43 4.94
CA GLY A 82 27.04 11.56 5.65
C GLY A 82 26.10 12.40 4.79
N ILE A 83 25.49 11.84 3.74
CA ILE A 83 24.60 12.56 2.83
C ILE A 83 23.16 12.42 3.33
N PRO A 84 22.54 13.48 3.86
CA PRO A 84 21.15 13.40 4.32
C PRO A 84 20.22 13.13 3.15
N GLU A 85 19.15 12.37 3.40
CA GLU A 85 18.09 12.20 2.39
C GLU A 85 17.42 13.56 2.14
N PRO A 86 17.26 13.98 0.86
CA PRO A 86 16.58 15.22 0.56
C PRO A 86 15.14 15.13 1.04
N LYS A 87 14.70 16.12 1.81
CA LYS A 87 13.30 16.23 2.22
C LYS A 87 12.51 16.66 0.98
N PRO A 88 11.63 15.81 0.41
CA PRO A 88 10.80 16.25 -0.70
C PRO A 88 9.97 17.44 -0.23
N LEU A 89 10.07 18.56 -0.95
CA LEU A 89 9.19 19.72 -0.74
C LEU A 89 7.77 19.27 -1.08
N ARG A 90 7.03 18.81 -0.08
CA ARG A 90 5.59 18.61 -0.24
C ARG A 90 4.96 20.01 -0.30
N PRO A 91 4.08 20.28 -1.27
CA PRO A 91 3.30 21.50 -1.22
C PRO A 91 2.61 21.55 0.15
N LYS A 92 2.74 22.68 0.85
CA LYS A 92 2.05 22.86 2.12
C LYS A 92 0.56 22.77 1.84
N PHE A 93 -0.17 21.95 2.60
CA PHE A 93 -1.63 22.00 2.61
C PHE A 93 -2.08 23.41 2.99
N GLN A 94 -3.28 23.81 2.56
CA GLN A 94 -3.87 25.09 2.98
C GLN A 94 -3.91 25.18 4.52
N PRO A 95 -3.68 26.37 5.11
CA PRO A 95 -3.84 26.58 6.54
C PRO A 95 -5.20 26.11 7.04
N LEU A 96 -5.22 25.40 8.17
CA LEU A 96 -6.47 24.81 8.67
C LEU A 96 -7.41 25.87 9.24
N GLU A 97 -6.87 27.03 9.61
CA GLU A 97 -7.60 28.17 10.13
C GLU A 97 -8.53 28.77 9.06
N GLU A 98 -8.12 28.73 7.80
CA GLU A 98 -8.86 29.32 6.68
C GLU A 98 -9.99 28.42 6.17
N ILE A 99 -9.92 27.11 6.43
CA ILE A 99 -10.92 26.16 5.92
C ILE A 99 -12.18 26.11 6.77
N TRP A 100 -12.16 26.52 8.04
CA TRP A 100 -13.31 26.40 8.95
C TRP A 100 -14.21 27.62 8.87
N ASN A 101 -15.13 27.60 7.92
CA ASN A 101 -16.21 28.58 7.80
C ASN A 101 -17.56 27.87 7.88
N GLU A 102 -18.65 28.64 7.92
CA GLU A 102 -20.00 28.10 8.03
C GLU A 102 -20.32 27.11 6.91
N GLN A 103 -19.84 27.36 5.68
CA GLN A 103 -20.07 26.49 4.54
C GLN A 103 -19.38 25.13 4.69
N THR A 104 -18.12 25.10 5.15
CA THR A 104 -17.39 23.84 5.31
C THR A 104 -17.88 23.04 6.51
N ILE A 105 -18.27 23.71 7.59
CA ILE A 105 -18.90 23.06 8.75
C ILE A 105 -20.22 22.41 8.34
N ALA A 106 -21.03 23.07 7.50
CA ALA A 106 -22.29 22.52 6.99
C ALA A 106 -22.11 21.27 6.09
N LEU A 107 -20.93 21.08 5.49
CA LEU A 107 -20.62 19.91 4.65
C LEU A 107 -20.10 18.70 5.47
N LEU A 108 -19.79 18.88 6.76
CA LEU A 108 -19.32 17.78 7.59
C LEU A 108 -20.44 16.74 7.75
N GLY A 109 -20.12 15.48 7.43
CA GLY A 109 -21.08 14.37 7.52
C GLY A 109 -22.06 14.25 6.35
N THR A 110 -22.10 15.20 5.40
CA THR A 110 -22.96 15.11 4.20
C THR A 110 -22.33 14.30 3.07
N MET A 111 -21.01 14.10 3.12
CA MET A 111 -20.21 13.32 2.17
C MET A 111 -19.02 12.65 2.88
N PRO A 112 -18.33 11.69 2.26
CA PRO A 112 -17.14 11.08 2.86
C PRO A 112 -16.06 12.11 3.19
N ASP A 113 -15.41 11.95 4.36
CA ASP A 113 -14.36 12.87 4.83
C ASP A 113 -13.22 13.07 3.80
N TYR A 114 -12.91 12.05 2.98
CA TYR A 114 -11.89 12.15 1.94
C TYR A 114 -12.33 13.00 0.75
N GLU A 115 -13.61 12.95 0.34
CA GLU A 115 -14.13 13.76 -0.78
C GLU A 115 -14.17 15.23 -0.40
N LEU A 116 -14.58 15.53 0.84
CA LEU A 116 -14.54 16.88 1.38
C LEU A 116 -13.10 17.40 1.49
N ALA A 117 -12.16 16.55 1.92
CA ALA A 117 -10.75 16.91 1.99
C ALA A 117 -10.14 17.21 0.60
N ASP A 118 -10.46 16.40 -0.41
CA ASP A 118 -10.03 16.63 -1.79
C ASP A 118 -10.59 17.96 -2.34
N ARG A 119 -11.87 18.25 -2.07
CA ARG A 119 -12.51 19.51 -2.47
C ARG A 119 -11.85 20.74 -1.83
N LEU A 120 -11.45 20.61 -0.55
CA LEU A 120 -10.80 21.68 0.21
C LEU A 120 -9.27 21.69 0.04
N LYS A 121 -8.70 20.76 -0.74
CA LYS A 121 -7.24 20.60 -0.93
C LYS A 121 -6.47 20.50 0.39
N VAL A 122 -7.05 19.79 1.36
CA VAL A 122 -6.45 19.51 2.67
C VAL A 122 -6.29 18.00 2.89
N SER A 123 -5.53 17.64 3.92
CA SER A 123 -5.50 16.24 4.38
C SER A 123 -6.86 15.82 4.96
N ASN A 124 -7.18 14.52 4.87
CA ASN A 124 -8.41 13.95 5.44
C ASN A 124 -8.47 14.08 6.97
N TYR A 125 -7.32 14.06 7.66
CA TYR A 125 -7.27 14.06 9.12
C TYR A 125 -7.97 15.26 9.78
N PRO A 126 -7.71 16.52 9.40
CA PRO A 126 -8.44 17.69 9.89
C PRO A 126 -9.97 17.58 9.77
N ILE A 127 -10.49 17.14 8.62
CA ILE A 127 -11.92 16.94 8.38
C ILE A 127 -12.52 15.95 9.36
N LYS A 128 -11.90 14.77 9.46
CA LYS A 128 -12.29 13.73 10.41
C LYS A 128 -12.23 14.20 11.86
N SER A 129 -11.21 14.98 12.22
CA SER A 129 -11.03 15.51 13.56
C SER A 129 -12.13 16.50 13.92
N LYS A 130 -12.37 17.50 13.06
CA LYS A 130 -13.40 18.51 13.31
C LYS A 130 -14.81 17.93 13.34
N ARG A 131 -15.11 16.99 12.44
CA ARG A 131 -16.37 16.25 12.45
C ARG A 131 -16.60 15.56 13.80
N LYS A 132 -15.58 14.90 14.34
CA LYS A 132 -15.63 14.23 15.65
C LYS A 132 -15.76 15.21 16.81
N GLU A 133 -15.02 16.31 16.78
CA GLU A 133 -15.08 17.40 17.77
C GLU A 133 -16.50 17.97 17.88
N LEU A 134 -17.17 18.15 16.74
CA LEU A 134 -18.55 18.63 16.67
C LEU A 134 -19.61 17.53 16.90
N GLY A 135 -19.20 16.29 17.20
CA GLY A 135 -20.12 15.16 17.44
C GLY A 135 -20.89 14.70 16.20
N ILE A 136 -20.49 15.13 14.99
CA ILE A 136 -21.18 14.80 13.74
C ILE A 136 -20.83 13.35 13.35
N LYS A 137 -21.84 12.55 12.99
CA LYS A 137 -21.62 11.17 12.51
C LYS A 137 -20.90 11.16 11.16
N ALA A 138 -20.13 10.11 10.92
CA ALA A 138 -19.49 9.93 9.62
C ALA A 138 -20.56 9.71 8.55
N PHE A 139 -20.29 10.18 7.33
CA PHE A 139 -21.18 9.91 6.20
C PHE A 139 -21.32 8.40 5.97
N GLU A 140 -22.54 7.91 6.03
CA GLU A 140 -22.88 6.53 5.70
C GLU A 140 -23.38 6.47 4.26
N LYS A 141 -22.57 5.87 3.37
CA LYS A 141 -22.99 5.65 1.99
C LYS A 141 -24.24 4.74 2.00
N PRO A 142 -25.34 5.13 1.32
CA PRO A 142 -26.51 4.27 1.23
C PRO A 142 -26.14 3.03 0.41
N TYR A 143 -25.99 1.90 1.09
CA TYR A 143 -25.82 0.62 0.43
C TYR A 143 -27.19 -0.01 0.11
N PRO A 144 -27.31 -0.78 -0.99
CA PRO A 144 -28.53 -1.48 -1.33
C PRO A 144 -28.89 -2.49 -0.22
N LYS A 145 -30.15 -2.44 0.23
CA LYS A 145 -30.68 -3.42 1.20
C LYS A 145 -30.59 -4.83 0.61
N ILE A 146 -30.09 -5.77 1.41
CA ILE A 146 -30.01 -7.18 1.01
C ILE A 146 -31.42 -7.77 1.11
N THR A 147 -32.06 -7.94 -0.04
CA THR A 147 -33.36 -8.60 -0.15
C THR A 147 -33.20 -10.11 -0.24
N ALA A 148 -34.26 -10.88 0.01
CA ALA A 148 -34.25 -12.33 -0.15
C ALA A 148 -33.79 -12.77 -1.56
N LYS A 149 -34.13 -11.99 -2.59
CA LYS A 149 -33.68 -12.21 -3.97
C LYS A 149 -32.16 -12.10 -4.12
N ILE A 150 -31.54 -11.08 -3.51
CA ILE A 150 -30.08 -10.91 -3.53
C ILE A 150 -29.41 -12.00 -2.68
N ALA A 151 -30.01 -12.35 -1.54
CA ALA A 151 -29.48 -13.38 -0.64
C ALA A 151 -29.48 -14.77 -1.29
N ALA A 152 -30.47 -15.10 -2.11
CA ALA A 152 -30.53 -16.36 -2.85
C ALA A 152 -29.35 -16.55 -3.83
N GLU A 153 -28.68 -15.47 -4.25
CA GLU A 153 -27.52 -15.52 -5.13
C GLU A 153 -26.19 -15.72 -4.37
N PHE A 154 -26.20 -15.62 -3.05
CA PHE A 154 -25.04 -15.87 -2.21
C PHE A 154 -24.60 -17.34 -2.32
N GLY A 155 -23.37 -17.56 -2.79
CA GLY A 155 -22.83 -18.92 -3.01
C GLY A 155 -23.06 -19.48 -4.41
N LEU A 156 -24.00 -18.90 -5.18
CA LEU A 156 -24.19 -19.23 -6.60
C LEU A 156 -23.32 -18.34 -7.49
N THR A 157 -23.34 -17.02 -7.23
CA THR A 157 -22.55 -16.03 -7.98
C THR A 157 -21.38 -15.56 -7.13
N SER A 158 -20.24 -15.27 -7.77
CA SER A 158 -19.09 -14.71 -7.04
C SER A 158 -19.42 -13.33 -6.45
N ASP A 159 -18.91 -13.05 -5.25
CA ASP A 159 -19.10 -11.76 -4.56
C ASP A 159 -18.67 -10.57 -5.45
N ARG A 160 -17.70 -10.76 -6.35
CA ARG A 160 -17.22 -9.73 -7.27
C ARG A 160 -18.28 -9.36 -8.31
N ILE A 161 -18.86 -10.35 -8.99
CA ILE A 161 -19.88 -10.12 -10.03
C ILE A 161 -21.12 -9.50 -9.41
N LEU A 162 -21.54 -10.01 -8.24
CA LEU A 162 -22.70 -9.48 -7.53
C LEU A 162 -22.46 -8.03 -7.06
N ALA A 163 -21.22 -7.72 -6.65
CA ALA A 163 -20.84 -6.37 -6.24
C ALA A 163 -20.82 -5.37 -7.41
N GLU A 164 -20.26 -5.76 -8.56
CA GLU A 164 -20.27 -4.95 -9.79
C GLU A 164 -21.70 -4.63 -10.22
N ARG A 165 -22.59 -5.64 -10.27
CA ARG A 165 -24.00 -5.46 -10.64
C ARG A 165 -24.75 -4.51 -9.70
N LEU A 166 -24.41 -4.53 -8.41
CA LEU A 166 -25.08 -3.73 -7.38
C LEU A 166 -24.39 -2.37 -7.12
N GLY A 167 -23.29 -2.05 -7.81
CA GLY A 167 -22.54 -0.81 -7.62
C GLY A 167 -21.90 -0.67 -6.23
N VAL A 168 -21.51 -1.80 -5.62
CA VAL A 168 -20.94 -1.86 -4.26
C VAL A 168 -19.57 -2.51 -4.25
N SER A 169 -18.86 -2.43 -3.12
CA SER A 169 -17.59 -3.14 -2.96
C SER A 169 -17.81 -4.66 -2.77
N PRO A 170 -16.92 -5.54 -3.27
CA PRO A 170 -16.98 -6.98 -2.97
C PRO A 170 -16.98 -7.30 -1.47
N SER A 171 -16.28 -6.49 -0.67
CA SER A 171 -16.25 -6.60 0.79
C SER A 171 -17.60 -6.30 1.46
N TYR A 172 -18.46 -5.50 0.83
CA TYR A 172 -19.84 -5.28 1.29
C TYR A 172 -20.67 -6.56 1.12
N ILE A 173 -20.63 -7.16 -0.08
CA ILE A 173 -21.34 -8.41 -0.39
C ILE A 173 -20.85 -9.56 0.49
N ARG A 174 -19.54 -9.70 0.66
CA ARG A 174 -18.96 -10.71 1.57
C ARG A 174 -19.53 -10.58 2.99
N ARG A 175 -19.55 -9.36 3.55
CA ARG A 175 -20.10 -9.11 4.90
C ARG A 175 -21.60 -9.34 4.97
N ALA A 176 -22.34 -8.94 3.93
CA ALA A 176 -23.77 -9.20 3.81
C ALA A 176 -24.06 -10.71 3.83
N ARG A 177 -23.33 -11.49 3.03
CA ARG A 177 -23.44 -12.95 2.98
C ARG A 177 -23.15 -13.60 4.33
N LEU A 178 -22.04 -13.23 4.99
CA LEU A 178 -21.69 -13.78 6.30
C LEU A 178 -22.77 -13.48 7.36
N ARG A 179 -23.31 -12.25 7.39
CA ARG A 179 -24.39 -11.89 8.32
C ARG A 179 -25.71 -12.61 8.02
N TRP A 180 -25.96 -12.89 6.75
CA TRP A 180 -27.17 -13.60 6.34
C TRP A 180 -27.11 -15.07 6.77
N LEU A 181 -26.00 -15.75 6.48
CA LEU A 181 -25.80 -17.15 6.87
C LEU A 181 -25.81 -17.33 8.40
N ALA A 182 -25.23 -16.41 9.15
CA ALA A 182 -25.26 -16.43 10.61
C ALA A 182 -26.64 -16.11 11.23
N LYS A 183 -27.64 -15.76 10.42
CA LYS A 183 -29.03 -15.56 10.87
C LYS A 183 -29.87 -16.83 10.71
N ASP A 184 -29.42 -17.75 9.86
CA ASP A 184 -30.07 -19.03 9.58
C ASP A 184 -29.49 -20.18 10.43
N GLU A 185 -28.49 -19.89 11.29
CA GLU A 185 -27.99 -20.73 12.39
C GLU A 185 -28.60 -20.31 13.73
#